data_AF-A0A972ESI1-F1
#
_entry.id   AF-A0A972ESI1-F1
#
_cell.length_a   1.000
_cell.length_b   1.000
_cell.length_c   1.000
_cell.angle_alpha   90.00
_cell.angle_beta   90.00
_cell.angle_gamma   90.00
#
_symmetry.space_group_name_H-M   'P 1'
#
loop_
_entity.id
_entity.type
_entity.pdbx_description
1 polymer ?
#
loop_
_entity_poly.entity_id
_entity_poly.type
_entity_poly.pdbx_seq_one_letter_code
_entity_poly.pdbx_strand_id
1 'polypeptide(L)'
;MKTSYQMSISQTAFRLTVSLGLLLLLLSASSAALWDPIQGMREFSRDVEFDFTEWTARALFQKAVSAALRAERFLDPAQQNALVQTYLEQVNTTAQWSARLDQAVAQPKLANRAEIITRTRAELTNAKQRLVALSPLTEAVIQSRTESMLAELGFGVGGQVLPPVLYQVTDLPLNLIVSPREEIRTVFSTNLIAGLDTLQKEAIEDGIYTKYGYSALVEPIGGLGAYPTMVMRTTDFNWLTETVAHEWIHNYLTFTPLGIRYDASPQMRTINETVASLAGEKISREMIARDFPDYALPLPAPRMR
;
A
#
# COMPACT_ATOMS: atom_id res chain seq x y z
N MET A 1 -20.75 46.00 25.57
CA MET A 1 -20.31 44.59 25.76
C MET A 1 -19.81 44.06 24.42
N LYS A 2 -18.50 43.95 24.22
CA LYS A 2 -17.89 43.20 23.11
C LYS A 2 -17.31 41.92 23.72
N THR A 3 -17.99 40.81 23.56
CA THR A 3 -17.49 39.48 23.94
C THR A 3 -16.45 39.06 22.90
N SER A 4 -15.16 39.11 23.25
CA SER A 4 -14.13 38.51 22.41
C SER A 4 -14.23 36.98 22.52
N TYR A 5 -14.49 36.32 21.41
CA TYR A 5 -14.48 34.87 21.31
C TYR A 5 -13.02 34.39 21.38
N GLN A 6 -12.52 34.09 22.58
CA GLN A 6 -11.24 33.38 22.72
C GLN A 6 -11.46 31.93 22.30
N MET A 7 -11.03 31.58 21.09
CA MET A 7 -10.92 30.17 20.68
C MET A 7 -9.89 29.48 21.57
N SER A 8 -10.24 28.30 22.09
CA SER A 8 -9.28 27.49 22.85
C SER A 8 -8.18 27.01 21.92
N ILE A 9 -6.94 26.93 22.44
CA ILE A 9 -5.76 26.47 21.69
C ILE A 9 -6.01 25.11 21.02
N SER A 10 -6.83 24.24 21.64
CA SER A 10 -7.26 22.96 21.08
C SER A 10 -8.14 23.06 19.83
N GLN A 11 -9.03 24.06 19.75
CA GLN A 11 -9.87 24.30 18.58
C GLN A 11 -9.04 24.87 17.42
N THR A 12 -8.06 25.71 17.74
CA THR A 12 -7.13 26.27 16.74
C THR A 12 -6.22 25.18 16.20
N ALA A 13 -5.68 24.31 17.06
CA ALA A 13 -4.88 23.16 16.64
C ALA A 13 -5.68 22.18 15.78
N PHE A 14 -6.90 21.83 16.18
CA PHE A 14 -7.78 20.95 15.40
C PHE A 14 -8.10 21.52 14.02
N ARG A 15 -8.43 22.81 13.93
CA ARG A 15 -8.66 23.49 12.65
C ARG A 15 -7.40 23.51 11.80
N LEU A 16 -6.23 23.76 12.39
CA LEU A 16 -4.96 23.75 11.67
C LEU A 16 -4.67 22.36 11.10
N THR A 17 -4.87 21.29 11.87
CA THR A 17 -4.67 19.90 11.42
C THR A 17 -5.64 19.52 10.30
N VAL A 18 -6.91 19.89 10.42
CA VAL A 18 -7.92 19.65 9.36
C VAL A 18 -7.59 20.46 8.11
N SER A 19 -7.21 21.73 8.25
CA SER A 19 -6.82 22.59 7.13
C SER A 19 -5.53 22.12 6.46
N LEU A 20 -4.54 21.64 7.22
CA LEU A 20 -3.29 21.08 6.68
C LEU A 20 -3.54 19.73 6.00
N GLY A 21 -4.41 18.89 6.55
CA GLY A 21 -4.86 17.65 5.93
C GLY A 21 -5.62 17.90 4.62
N LEU A 22 -6.50 18.91 4.59
CA LEU A 22 -7.16 19.38 3.37
C LEU A 22 -6.17 19.97 2.37
N LEU A 23 -5.16 20.71 2.82
CA LEU A 23 -4.11 21.25 1.96
C LEU A 23 -3.27 20.13 1.34
N LEU A 24 -2.92 19.09 2.13
CA LEU A 24 -2.19 17.92 1.66
C LEU A 24 -3.02 17.07 0.69
N LEU A 25 -4.34 16.96 0.91
CA LEU A 25 -5.30 16.36 -0.03
C LEU A 25 -5.47 17.17 -1.33
N LEU A 26 -5.34 18.50 -1.26
CA LEU A 26 -5.37 19.38 -2.44
C LEU A 26 -4.02 19.40 -3.19
N LEU A 27 -2.92 19.03 -2.53
CA LEU A 27 -1.60 18.93 -3.14
C LEU A 27 -1.36 17.60 -3.86
N SER A 28 -2.16 16.55 -3.60
CA SER A 28 -2.17 15.32 -4.40
C SER A 28 -2.89 15.46 -5.75
N ALA A 29 -3.44 16.64 -6.06
CA ALA A 29 -4.11 16.94 -7.32
C ALA A 29 -3.49 18.14 -8.04
N SER A 30 -2.26 18.01 -8.53
CA SER A 30 -1.76 18.93 -9.56
C SER A 30 -0.67 18.28 -10.41
N SER A 31 -1.08 17.66 -11.52
CA SER A 31 -0.20 17.62 -12.70
C SER A 31 -0.75 18.60 -13.72
N ALA A 32 -0.12 19.78 -13.76
CA ALA A 32 -0.40 20.80 -14.76
C ALA A 32 -0.18 20.22 -16.16
N ALA A 33 -1.22 20.29 -16.99
CA ALA A 33 -1.16 19.91 -18.39
C ALA A 33 -0.23 20.87 -19.15
N LEU A 34 0.97 20.39 -19.49
CA LEU A 34 1.81 20.94 -20.54
C LEU A 34 1.81 19.95 -21.70
N TRP A 35 1.57 20.45 -22.90
CA TRP A 35 1.54 19.68 -24.15
C TRP A 35 2.91 19.06 -24.39
N ASP A 36 3.00 17.74 -24.19
CA ASP A 36 4.19 16.93 -24.36
C ASP A 36 3.78 15.70 -25.20
N PRO A 37 4.53 15.25 -26.23
CA PRO A 37 4.30 13.97 -26.91
C PRO A 37 4.12 12.78 -25.95
N ILE A 38 4.58 12.89 -24.70
CA ILE A 38 4.31 11.96 -23.60
C ILE A 38 2.80 11.83 -23.26
N GLN A 39 1.98 12.88 -23.45
CA GLN A 39 0.52 12.78 -23.27
C GLN A 39 -0.17 11.94 -24.34
N GLY A 40 0.42 11.82 -25.54
CA GLY A 40 -0.14 10.98 -26.61
C GLY A 40 -0.23 9.51 -26.19
N MET A 41 0.76 9.02 -25.43
CA MET A 41 0.78 7.65 -24.92
C MET A 41 -0.32 7.36 -23.89
N ARG A 42 -0.87 8.39 -23.22
CA ARG A 42 -1.98 8.20 -22.28
C ARG A 42 -3.25 7.72 -22.96
N GLU A 43 -3.39 7.84 -24.28
CA GLU A 43 -4.56 7.26 -24.97
C GLU A 43 -4.68 5.74 -24.77
N PHE A 44 -3.56 5.06 -24.50
CA PHE A 44 -3.55 3.62 -24.24
C PHE A 44 -3.76 3.26 -22.76
N SER A 45 -3.57 4.21 -21.83
CA SER A 45 -3.71 3.97 -20.39
C SER A 45 -4.94 4.61 -19.76
N ARG A 46 -5.50 5.69 -20.34
CA ARG A 46 -6.39 6.63 -19.65
C ARG A 46 -7.63 5.98 -19.02
N ASP A 47 -8.23 5.02 -19.72
CA ASP A 47 -9.45 4.34 -19.24
C ASP A 47 -9.17 3.35 -18.10
N VAL A 48 -7.90 3.05 -17.86
CA VAL A 48 -7.42 2.10 -16.86
C VAL A 48 -6.38 2.73 -15.91
N GLU A 49 -6.26 4.05 -15.85
CA GLU A 49 -5.42 4.75 -14.87
C GLU A 49 -6.03 4.63 -13.47
N PHE A 50 -5.18 4.44 -12.45
CA PHE A 50 -5.62 4.28 -11.07
C PHE A 50 -6.03 5.63 -10.43
N ASP A 51 -7.22 5.70 -9.85
CA ASP A 51 -7.70 6.90 -9.14
C ASP A 51 -7.20 6.94 -7.68
N PHE A 52 -6.07 7.62 -7.47
CA PHE A 52 -5.52 7.86 -6.13
C PHE A 52 -6.38 8.77 -5.26
N THR A 53 -7.18 9.65 -5.84
CA THR A 53 -7.98 10.62 -5.09
C THR A 53 -9.16 9.93 -4.45
N GLU A 54 -9.93 9.17 -5.23
CA GLU A 54 -11.04 8.38 -4.73
C GLU A 54 -10.55 7.35 -3.71
N TRP A 55 -9.46 6.65 -4.03
CA TRP A 55 -8.89 5.65 -3.14
C TRP A 55 -8.45 6.27 -1.81
N THR A 56 -7.69 7.37 -1.83
CA THR A 56 -7.16 8.01 -0.61
C THR A 56 -8.31 8.53 0.27
N ALA A 57 -9.33 9.15 -0.32
CA ALA A 57 -10.49 9.64 0.42
C ALA A 57 -11.23 8.49 1.14
N ARG A 58 -11.44 7.37 0.43
CA ARG A 58 -12.07 6.16 0.98
C ARG A 58 -11.23 5.54 2.09
N ALA A 59 -9.92 5.41 1.88
CA ALA A 59 -8.98 4.86 2.84
C ALA A 59 -8.97 5.70 4.13
N LEU A 60 -8.82 7.01 4.03
CA LEU A 60 -8.86 7.92 5.18
C LEU A 60 -10.18 7.83 5.95
N PHE A 61 -11.32 7.74 5.26
CA PHE A 61 -12.61 7.54 5.91
C PHE A 61 -12.67 6.22 6.68
N GLN A 62 -12.23 5.12 6.06
CA GLN A 62 -12.16 3.80 6.71
C GLN A 62 -11.25 3.82 7.94
N LYS A 63 -10.09 4.49 7.86
CA LYS A 63 -9.16 4.64 8.99
C LYS A 63 -9.73 5.53 10.09
N ALA A 64 -10.46 6.59 9.76
CA ALA A 64 -11.15 7.41 10.74
C ALA A 64 -12.23 6.61 11.51
N VAL A 65 -13.00 5.78 10.81
CA VAL A 65 -13.99 4.88 11.44
C VAL A 65 -13.30 3.86 12.34
N SER A 66 -12.24 3.21 11.86
CA SER A 66 -11.45 2.25 12.64
C SER A 66 -10.86 2.87 13.91
N ALA A 67 -10.23 4.05 13.78
CA ALA A 67 -9.65 4.79 14.90
C ALA A 67 -10.67 5.27 15.94
N ALA A 68 -11.92 5.50 15.53
CA ALA A 68 -13.03 5.85 16.42
C ALA A 68 -13.56 4.63 17.18
N LEU A 69 -13.66 3.48 16.51
CA LEU A 69 -14.16 2.24 17.12
C LEU A 69 -13.14 1.59 18.06
N ARG A 70 -11.85 1.63 17.70
CA ARG A 70 -10.74 0.96 18.43
C ARG A 70 -11.06 -0.49 18.78
N ALA A 71 -11.71 -1.18 17.85
CA ALA A 71 -12.24 -2.53 18.05
C ALA A 71 -11.14 -3.54 18.43
N GLU A 72 -9.92 -3.32 17.95
CA GLU A 72 -8.72 -4.10 18.26
C GLU A 72 -8.40 -4.14 19.76
N ARG A 73 -8.74 -3.09 20.52
CA ARG A 73 -8.46 -3.01 21.96
C ARG A 73 -9.35 -3.91 22.82
N PHE A 74 -10.46 -4.38 22.28
CA PHE A 74 -11.34 -5.33 22.97
C PHE A 74 -10.89 -6.79 22.80
N LEU A 75 -9.92 -7.03 21.91
CA LEU A 75 -9.32 -8.34 21.73
C LEU A 75 -8.10 -8.49 22.63
N ASP A 76 -8.01 -9.60 23.34
CA ASP A 76 -6.78 -9.99 24.05
C ASP A 76 -5.67 -10.39 23.04
N PRO A 77 -4.40 -10.50 23.48
CA PRO A 77 -3.30 -10.85 22.57
C PRO A 77 -3.49 -12.18 21.82
N ALA A 78 -4.07 -13.20 22.46
CA ALA A 78 -4.29 -14.49 21.80
C ALA A 78 -5.36 -14.38 20.71
N GLN A 79 -6.43 -13.62 20.97
CA GLN A 79 -7.48 -13.33 19.99
C GLN A 79 -6.95 -12.51 18.80
N GLN A 80 -6.06 -11.54 19.06
CA GLN A 80 -5.42 -10.77 18.00
C GLN A 80 -4.53 -11.66 17.10
N ASN A 81 -3.76 -12.57 17.70
CA ASN A 81 -2.91 -13.50 16.95
C ASN A 81 -3.76 -14.47 16.12
N ALA A 82 -4.83 -15.01 16.70
CA ALA A 82 -5.78 -15.86 15.97
C ALA A 82 -6.48 -15.13 14.81
N LEU A 83 -6.78 -13.83 14.98
CA LEU A 83 -7.33 -13.00 13.91
C LEU A 83 -6.33 -12.85 12.75
N VAL A 84 -5.06 -12.52 13.06
CA VAL A 84 -4.00 -12.42 12.04
C VAL A 84 -3.83 -13.73 11.30
N GLN A 85 -3.81 -14.87 12.01
CA GLN A 85 -3.74 -16.18 11.38
C GLN A 85 -4.93 -16.43 10.44
N THR A 86 -6.15 -16.19 10.92
CA THR A 86 -7.39 -16.34 10.13
C THR A 86 -7.35 -15.46 8.88
N TYR A 87 -6.84 -14.24 9.00
CA TYR A 87 -6.67 -13.32 7.89
C TYR A 87 -5.68 -13.89 6.85
N LEU A 88 -4.50 -14.36 7.26
CA LEU A 88 -3.49 -14.90 6.35
C LEU A 88 -3.99 -16.18 5.64
N GLU A 89 -4.72 -17.04 6.35
CA GLU A 89 -5.39 -18.21 5.75
C GLU A 89 -6.44 -17.80 4.72
N GLN A 90 -7.21 -16.74 4.99
CA GLN A 90 -8.20 -16.20 4.06
C GLN A 90 -7.54 -15.52 2.84
N VAL A 91 -6.38 -14.87 3.01
CA VAL A 91 -5.55 -14.37 1.90
C VAL A 91 -5.13 -15.53 1.00
N ASN A 92 -4.57 -16.60 1.58
CA ASN A 92 -4.16 -17.80 0.85
C ASN A 92 -5.33 -18.43 0.09
N THR A 93 -6.49 -18.56 0.75
CA THR A 93 -7.73 -19.08 0.15
C THR A 93 -8.15 -18.26 -1.07
N THR A 94 -8.07 -16.93 -0.96
CA THR A 94 -8.40 -16.01 -2.06
C THR A 94 -7.43 -16.17 -3.23
N ALA A 95 -6.13 -16.29 -2.95
CA ALA A 95 -5.10 -16.51 -3.97
C ALA A 95 -5.29 -17.85 -4.70
N GLN A 96 -5.59 -18.93 -3.97
CA GLN A 96 -5.87 -20.25 -4.56
C GLN A 96 -7.09 -20.22 -5.48
N TRP A 97 -8.17 -19.55 -5.10
CA TRP A 97 -9.35 -19.43 -5.96
C TRP A 97 -9.08 -18.57 -7.19
N SER A 98 -8.27 -17.52 -7.07
CA SER A 98 -7.83 -16.72 -8.23
C SER A 98 -7.04 -17.58 -9.20
N ALA A 99 -6.01 -18.30 -8.72
CA ALA A 99 -5.19 -19.16 -9.55
C ALA A 99 -6.00 -20.28 -10.25
N ARG A 100 -6.99 -20.85 -9.56
CA ARG A 100 -7.92 -21.83 -10.16
C ARG A 100 -8.76 -21.22 -11.28
N LEU A 101 -9.22 -19.99 -11.10
CA LEU A 101 -9.99 -19.28 -12.13
C LEU A 101 -9.10 -19.02 -13.35
N ASP A 102 -7.89 -18.52 -13.14
CA ASP A 102 -6.93 -18.25 -14.20
C ASP A 102 -6.59 -19.53 -14.98
N GLN A 103 -6.36 -20.64 -14.28
CA GLN A 103 -6.12 -21.94 -14.89
C GLN A 103 -7.31 -22.42 -15.74
N ALA A 104 -8.54 -22.28 -15.24
CA ALA A 104 -9.75 -22.67 -15.98
C ALA A 104 -9.97 -21.79 -17.22
N VAL A 105 -9.62 -20.51 -17.14
CA VAL A 105 -9.68 -19.58 -18.28
C VAL A 105 -8.62 -19.93 -19.34
N ALA A 106 -7.39 -20.23 -18.91
CA ALA A 106 -6.26 -20.53 -19.78
C ALA A 106 -6.31 -21.90 -20.48
N GLN A 107 -7.28 -22.76 -20.17
CA GLN A 107 -7.44 -24.09 -20.78
C GLN A 107 -8.72 -24.19 -21.65
N PRO A 108 -8.66 -23.83 -22.95
CA PRO A 108 -9.86 -23.82 -23.81
C PRO A 108 -10.53 -25.18 -23.99
N LYS A 109 -9.76 -26.28 -23.88
CA LYS A 109 -10.24 -27.66 -24.08
C LYS A 109 -10.74 -28.34 -22.79
N LEU A 110 -10.86 -27.59 -21.69
CA LEU A 110 -11.32 -28.13 -20.42
C LEU A 110 -12.80 -28.57 -20.51
N ALA A 111 -13.11 -29.79 -20.07
CA ALA A 111 -14.48 -30.28 -20.02
C ALA A 111 -15.32 -29.47 -19.03
N ASN A 112 -16.58 -29.18 -19.36
CA ASN A 112 -17.49 -28.35 -18.54
C ASN A 112 -16.91 -26.99 -18.12
N ARG A 113 -16.01 -26.42 -18.96
CA ARG A 113 -15.28 -25.18 -18.67
C ARG A 113 -16.18 -24.03 -18.19
N ALA A 114 -17.32 -23.81 -18.83
CA ALA A 114 -18.22 -22.72 -18.48
C ALA A 114 -18.79 -22.86 -17.06
N GLU A 115 -19.15 -24.08 -16.65
CA GLU A 115 -19.64 -24.37 -15.31
C GLU A 115 -18.53 -24.20 -14.27
N ILE A 116 -17.33 -24.73 -14.56
CA ILE A 116 -16.15 -24.60 -13.68
C ILE A 116 -15.80 -23.13 -13.46
N ILE A 117 -15.76 -22.32 -14.52
CA ILE A 117 -15.49 -20.88 -14.43
C ILE A 117 -16.56 -20.19 -13.58
N THR A 118 -17.83 -20.49 -13.81
CA THR A 118 -18.95 -19.87 -13.07
C THR A 118 -18.86 -20.17 -11.58
N ARG A 119 -18.69 -21.45 -11.22
CA ARG A 119 -18.53 -21.88 -9.82
C ARG A 119 -17.29 -21.27 -9.17
N THR A 120 -16.14 -21.33 -9.84
CA THR A 120 -14.88 -20.82 -9.30
C THR A 120 -14.94 -19.30 -9.08
N ARG A 121 -15.59 -18.56 -9.99
CA ARG A 121 -15.83 -17.12 -9.84
C ARG A 121 -16.71 -16.81 -8.64
N ALA A 122 -17.75 -17.60 -8.39
CA ALA A 122 -18.60 -17.44 -7.21
C ALA A 122 -17.81 -17.68 -5.91
N GLU A 123 -17.00 -18.75 -5.84
CA GLU A 123 -16.16 -19.03 -4.67
C GLU A 123 -15.09 -17.96 -4.43
N LEU A 124 -14.44 -17.47 -5.50
CA LEU A 124 -13.52 -16.34 -5.41
C LEU A 124 -14.21 -15.09 -4.86
N THR A 125 -15.45 -14.84 -5.27
CA THR A 125 -16.24 -13.68 -4.81
C THR A 125 -16.54 -13.81 -3.32
N ASN A 126 -16.98 -14.99 -2.86
CA ASN A 126 -17.20 -15.27 -1.44
C ASN A 126 -15.91 -15.13 -0.61
N ALA A 127 -14.79 -15.65 -1.12
CA ALA A 127 -13.49 -15.52 -0.47
C ALA A 127 -13.05 -14.05 -0.35
N LYS A 128 -13.21 -13.25 -1.41
CA LYS A 128 -12.93 -11.80 -1.39
C LYS A 128 -13.82 -11.06 -0.39
N GLN A 129 -15.10 -11.38 -0.30
CA GLN A 129 -16.01 -10.76 0.67
C GLN A 129 -15.60 -11.03 2.12
N ARG A 130 -15.24 -12.28 2.44
CA ARG A 130 -14.71 -12.64 3.76
C ARG A 130 -13.43 -11.91 4.09
N LEU A 131 -12.52 -11.80 3.11
CA LEU A 131 -11.28 -11.06 3.30
C LEU A 131 -11.54 -9.57 3.58
N VAL A 132 -12.46 -8.93 2.85
CA VAL A 132 -12.86 -7.54 3.09
C VAL A 132 -13.46 -7.36 4.48
N ALA A 133 -14.19 -8.34 5.01
CA ALA A 133 -14.73 -8.28 6.36
C ALA A 133 -13.65 -8.38 7.46
N LEU A 134 -12.60 -9.17 7.23
CA LEU A 134 -11.50 -9.36 8.19
C LEU A 134 -10.47 -8.21 8.16
N SER A 135 -10.30 -7.56 7.01
CA SER A 135 -9.21 -6.62 6.77
C SER A 135 -9.18 -5.44 7.77
N PRO A 136 -10.27 -4.69 8.02
CA PRO A 136 -10.21 -3.49 8.85
C PRO A 136 -9.73 -3.74 10.28
N LEU A 137 -10.16 -4.86 10.88
CA LEU A 137 -9.79 -5.20 12.25
C LEU A 137 -8.36 -5.75 12.31
N THR A 138 -7.96 -6.56 11.33
CA THR A 138 -6.59 -7.09 11.24
C THR A 138 -5.58 -5.96 11.02
N GLU A 139 -5.91 -5.02 10.13
CA GLU A 139 -5.12 -3.82 9.90
C GLU A 139 -4.99 -2.98 11.18
N ALA A 140 -6.09 -2.77 11.92
CA ALA A 140 -6.06 -2.04 13.19
C ALA A 140 -5.16 -2.71 14.24
N VAL A 141 -5.19 -4.05 14.33
CA VAL A 141 -4.29 -4.82 15.21
C VAL A 141 -2.83 -4.55 14.84
N ILE A 142 -2.45 -4.74 13.58
CA ILE A 142 -1.06 -4.57 13.13
C ILE A 142 -0.61 -3.10 13.29
N GLN A 143 -1.47 -2.13 12.95
CA GLN A 143 -1.21 -0.71 13.17
C GLN A 143 -0.91 -0.42 14.65
N SER A 144 -1.78 -0.88 15.55
CA SER A 144 -1.65 -0.67 17.00
C SER A 144 -0.38 -1.30 17.57
N ARG A 145 -0.03 -2.53 17.14
CA ARG A 145 1.22 -3.19 17.56
C ARG A 145 2.47 -2.47 17.03
N THR A 146 2.42 -2.01 15.79
CA THR A 146 3.50 -1.21 15.20
C THR A 146 3.67 0.13 15.93
N GLU A 147 2.59 0.85 16.20
CA GLU A 147 2.62 2.10 16.97
C GLU A 147 3.16 1.89 18.39
N SER A 148 2.75 0.81 19.06
CA SER A 148 3.26 0.47 20.38
C SER A 148 4.76 0.18 20.36
N MET A 149 5.27 -0.52 19.35
CA MET A 149 6.70 -0.75 19.19
C MET A 149 7.46 0.55 18.91
N LEU A 150 6.97 1.37 17.99
CA LEU A 150 7.56 2.67 17.67
C LEU A 150 7.62 3.61 18.88
N ALA A 151 6.58 3.62 19.70
CA ALA A 151 6.56 4.40 20.93
C ALA A 151 7.65 3.95 21.93
N GLU A 152 7.84 2.64 22.09
CA GLU A 152 8.91 2.06 22.93
C GLU A 152 10.31 2.38 22.40
N LEU A 153 10.48 2.43 21.08
CA LEU A 153 11.71 2.83 20.41
C LEU A 153 11.98 4.35 20.48
N GLY A 154 11.11 5.13 21.11
CA GLY A 154 11.30 6.57 21.34
C GLY A 154 10.76 7.46 20.23
N PHE A 155 10.00 6.93 19.26
CA PHE A 155 9.31 7.72 18.24
C PHE A 155 7.99 8.33 18.73
N GLY A 156 7.61 8.07 19.98
CA GLY A 156 6.44 8.66 20.62
C GLY A 156 6.68 10.11 21.06
N VAL A 157 5.87 11.04 20.56
CA VAL A 157 5.83 12.45 21.01
C VAL A 157 4.52 12.68 21.76
N GLY A 158 4.61 13.08 23.04
CA GLY A 158 3.41 13.32 23.86
C GLY A 158 2.53 12.08 24.05
N GLY A 159 3.12 10.89 23.99
CA GLY A 159 2.41 9.61 24.11
C GLY A 159 1.73 9.12 22.83
N GLN A 160 2.02 9.74 21.67
CA GLN A 160 1.51 9.33 20.35
C GLN A 160 2.65 9.21 19.34
N VAL A 161 2.54 8.28 18.40
CA VAL A 161 3.46 8.18 17.26
C VAL A 161 3.01 9.14 16.17
N LEU A 162 3.92 9.98 15.66
CA LEU A 162 3.64 10.94 14.61
C LEU A 162 4.64 10.77 13.45
N PRO A 163 4.16 10.57 12.20
CA PRO A 163 2.75 10.40 11.82
C PRO A 163 2.17 9.08 12.37
N PRO A 164 0.83 8.95 12.54
CA PRO A 164 0.25 7.68 12.97
C PRO A 164 0.50 6.59 11.92
N VAL A 165 0.52 5.33 12.36
CA VAL A 165 0.72 4.20 11.43
C VAL A 165 -0.60 3.93 10.72
N LEU A 166 -0.74 4.45 9.50
CA LEU A 166 -1.90 4.23 8.65
C LEU A 166 -1.48 3.52 7.38
N TYR A 167 -2.00 2.31 7.19
CA TYR A 167 -1.79 1.54 5.96
C TYR A 167 -3.05 0.77 5.61
N GLN A 168 -3.23 0.41 4.36
CA GLN A 168 -4.35 -0.43 3.92
C GLN A 168 -3.84 -1.51 2.99
N VAL A 169 -4.24 -2.76 3.25
CA VAL A 169 -3.96 -3.86 2.34
C VAL A 169 -4.91 -3.74 1.17
N THR A 170 -4.35 -3.62 -0.03
CA THR A 170 -5.12 -3.46 -1.25
C THR A 170 -4.47 -4.21 -2.40
N ASP A 171 -5.25 -4.48 -3.44
CA ASP A 171 -4.67 -4.98 -4.68
C ASP A 171 -3.94 -3.79 -5.32
N LEU A 172 -2.61 -3.85 -5.38
CA LEU A 172 -1.80 -2.71 -5.79
C LEU A 172 -1.99 -2.40 -7.28
N PRO A 173 -1.95 -1.11 -7.66
CA PRO A 173 -1.96 -0.75 -9.06
C PRO A 173 -0.78 -1.39 -9.80
N LEU A 174 -0.94 -1.60 -11.09
CA LEU A 174 0.16 -2.01 -11.96
C LEU A 174 0.94 -0.76 -12.39
N ASN A 175 2.24 -0.85 -12.61
CA ASN A 175 3.01 0.24 -13.17
C ASN A 175 3.22 0.00 -14.66
N LEU A 176 2.78 0.95 -15.49
CA LEU A 176 3.16 1.04 -16.89
C LEU A 176 4.45 1.83 -16.98
N ILE A 177 5.52 1.20 -17.44
CA ILE A 177 6.83 1.80 -17.65
C ILE A 177 7.10 1.86 -19.14
N VAL A 178 7.45 3.04 -19.65
CA VAL A 178 7.80 3.25 -21.05
C VAL A 178 9.21 3.80 -21.16
N SER A 179 10.00 3.21 -22.05
CA SER A 179 11.41 3.53 -22.24
C SER A 179 11.80 3.56 -23.73
N PRO A 180 12.79 4.38 -24.13
CA PRO A 180 13.43 4.27 -25.44
C PRO A 180 14.06 2.88 -25.62
N ARG A 181 14.20 2.45 -26.87
CA ARG A 181 14.79 1.15 -27.19
C ARG A 181 16.31 1.14 -27.19
N GLU A 182 16.91 2.31 -27.35
CA GLU A 182 18.36 2.49 -27.54
C GLU A 182 19.08 2.90 -26.26
N GLU A 183 18.36 3.25 -25.20
CA GLU A 183 18.93 3.66 -23.92
C GLU A 183 18.07 3.19 -22.74
N ILE A 184 18.70 2.87 -21.61
CA ILE A 184 18.00 2.51 -20.38
C ILE A 184 17.57 3.80 -19.68
N ARG A 185 16.36 4.26 -20.00
CA ARG A 185 15.75 5.44 -19.38
C ARG A 185 14.23 5.36 -19.43
N THR A 186 13.57 5.69 -18.33
CA THR A 186 12.10 5.84 -18.32
C THR A 186 11.71 7.20 -18.88
N VAL A 187 10.87 7.22 -19.92
CA VAL A 187 10.30 8.45 -20.52
C VAL A 187 8.88 8.72 -20.04
N PHE A 188 8.14 7.69 -19.66
CA PHE A 188 6.80 7.80 -19.12
C PHE A 188 6.56 6.65 -18.13
N SER A 189 5.89 6.97 -17.03
CA SER A 189 5.44 5.99 -16.04
C SER A 189 4.07 6.40 -15.53
N THR A 190 3.14 5.47 -15.44
CA THR A 190 1.83 5.72 -14.83
C THR A 190 1.30 4.47 -14.14
N ASN A 191 0.48 4.66 -13.11
CA ASN A 191 -0.15 3.58 -12.37
C ASN A 191 -1.50 3.24 -13.01
N LEU A 192 -1.69 1.96 -13.33
CA LEU A 192 -2.90 1.39 -13.88
C LEU A 192 -3.70 0.67 -12.79
N ILE A 193 -4.98 0.45 -13.03
CA ILE A 193 -5.83 -0.36 -12.16
C ILE A 193 -5.24 -1.76 -11.94
N ALA A 194 -5.46 -2.29 -10.73
CA ALA A 194 -5.12 -3.66 -10.44
C ALA A 194 -6.00 -4.64 -11.25
N GLY A 195 -5.48 -5.84 -11.50
CA GLY A 195 -6.27 -6.93 -12.08
C GLY A 195 -6.45 -6.90 -13.60
N LEU A 196 -5.65 -6.13 -14.34
CA LEU A 196 -5.57 -6.25 -15.80
C LEU A 196 -5.12 -7.67 -16.18
N ASP A 197 -5.84 -8.28 -17.12
CA ASP A 197 -5.46 -9.56 -17.69
C ASP A 197 -4.31 -9.43 -18.70
N THR A 198 -3.72 -10.56 -19.12
CA THR A 198 -2.58 -10.57 -20.04
C THR A 198 -2.89 -9.88 -21.37
N LEU A 199 -4.09 -10.06 -21.93
CA LEU A 199 -4.45 -9.48 -23.22
C LEU A 199 -4.61 -7.97 -23.11
N GLN A 200 -5.15 -7.48 -21.99
CA GLN A 200 -5.24 -6.04 -21.73
C GLN A 200 -3.85 -5.42 -21.60
N LYS A 201 -2.91 -6.08 -20.92
CA LYS A 201 -1.51 -5.60 -20.81
C LYS A 201 -0.83 -5.56 -22.18
N GLU A 202 -0.90 -6.64 -22.94
CA GLU A 202 -0.33 -6.74 -24.30
C GLU A 202 -0.89 -5.64 -25.21
N ALA A 203 -2.20 -5.38 -25.17
CA ALA A 203 -2.81 -4.32 -25.98
C ALA A 203 -2.25 -2.92 -25.67
N ILE A 204 -1.95 -2.63 -24.40
CA ILE A 204 -1.35 -1.36 -23.98
C ILE A 204 0.11 -1.29 -24.45
N GLU A 205 0.87 -2.35 -24.20
CA GLU A 205 2.30 -2.45 -24.51
C GLU A 205 2.55 -2.37 -26.03
N ASP A 206 1.82 -3.17 -26.82
CA ASP A 206 1.92 -3.21 -28.29
C ASP A 206 1.40 -1.93 -28.94
N GLY A 207 0.38 -1.29 -28.35
CA GLY A 207 -0.15 -0.03 -28.83
C GLY A 207 0.89 1.09 -28.79
N ILE A 208 1.61 1.19 -27.67
CA ILE A 208 2.70 2.15 -27.47
C ILE A 208 3.87 1.84 -28.42
N TYR A 209 4.23 0.56 -28.54
CA TYR A 209 5.29 0.13 -29.45
C TYR A 209 4.96 0.45 -30.91
N THR A 210 3.77 0.08 -31.38
CA THR A 210 3.38 0.21 -32.79
C THR A 210 3.27 1.66 -33.21
N LYS A 211 2.73 2.54 -32.36
CA LYS A 211 2.47 3.94 -32.70
C LYS A 211 3.67 4.85 -32.46
N TYR A 212 4.43 4.62 -31.40
CA TYR A 212 5.49 5.53 -30.97
C TYR A 212 6.90 4.93 -31.02
N GLY A 213 7.03 3.63 -31.27
CA GLY A 213 8.33 2.94 -31.35
C GLY A 213 9.03 2.76 -29.99
N TYR A 214 8.34 3.00 -28.88
CA TYR A 214 8.87 2.83 -27.52
C TYR A 214 8.68 1.40 -27.00
N SER A 215 9.54 0.97 -26.08
CA SER A 215 9.29 -0.23 -25.28
C SER A 215 8.36 0.13 -24.13
N ALA A 216 7.36 -0.71 -23.88
CA ALA A 216 6.43 -0.57 -22.75
C ALA A 216 6.36 -1.89 -21.97
N LEU A 217 6.19 -1.81 -20.66
CA LEU A 217 6.01 -2.96 -19.76
C LEU A 217 5.01 -2.60 -18.67
N VAL A 218 4.00 -3.45 -18.47
CA VAL A 218 3.04 -3.36 -17.38
C VAL A 218 3.36 -4.42 -16.33
N GLU A 219 3.84 -4.00 -15.17
CA GLU A 219 4.26 -4.90 -14.10
C GLU A 219 3.58 -4.63 -12.75
N PRO A 220 3.47 -5.63 -11.86
CA PRO A 220 3.02 -5.39 -10.48
C PRO A 220 4.04 -4.59 -9.68
N ILE A 221 3.57 -3.75 -8.76
CA ILE A 221 4.40 -3.11 -7.73
C ILE A 221 4.26 -3.82 -6.39
N GLY A 222 5.31 -3.80 -5.56
CA GLY A 222 5.32 -4.45 -4.24
C GLY A 222 4.72 -3.59 -3.12
N GLY A 223 4.78 -2.27 -3.22
CA GLY A 223 4.25 -1.31 -2.26
C GLY A 223 4.24 0.08 -2.87
N LEU A 224 3.39 0.97 -2.37
CA LEU A 224 3.38 2.37 -2.78
C LEU A 224 3.38 3.27 -1.56
N GLY A 225 4.37 4.17 -1.49
CA GLY A 225 4.54 5.21 -0.46
C GLY A 225 3.47 6.32 -0.51
N ALA A 226 2.20 5.93 -0.60
CA ALA A 226 1.06 6.79 -0.36
C ALA A 226 0.80 6.94 1.15
N TYR A 227 -0.08 7.86 1.55
CA TYR A 227 -0.53 7.97 2.94
C TYR A 227 -2.07 8.11 2.99
N PRO A 228 -2.81 7.11 3.52
CA PRO A 228 -2.34 5.84 4.09
C PRO A 228 -1.54 4.99 3.11
N THR A 229 -0.55 4.25 3.61
CA THR A 229 0.30 3.37 2.80
C THR A 229 -0.51 2.28 2.13
N MET A 230 -0.30 2.07 0.83
CA MET A 230 -0.83 0.91 0.13
C MET A 230 0.13 -0.26 0.27
N VAL A 231 -0.33 -1.35 0.86
CA VAL A 231 0.49 -2.57 1.02
C VAL A 231 -0.12 -3.71 0.23
N MET A 232 0.72 -4.47 -0.48
CA MET A 232 0.27 -5.63 -1.23
C MET A 232 -0.31 -6.68 -0.30
N ARG A 233 -1.35 -7.35 -0.77
CA ARG A 233 -1.83 -8.56 -0.13
C ARG A 233 -0.79 -9.67 -0.21
N THR A 234 -0.42 -10.23 0.94
CA THR A 234 0.54 -11.33 1.05
C THR A 234 0.14 -12.32 2.15
N THR A 235 0.61 -13.57 2.02
CA THR A 235 0.58 -14.56 3.11
C THR A 235 1.84 -14.50 3.98
N ASP A 236 2.88 -13.77 3.54
CA ASP A 236 4.10 -13.58 4.29
C ASP A 236 3.92 -12.44 5.32
N PHE A 237 3.68 -12.82 6.56
CA PHE A 237 3.47 -11.87 7.65
C PHE A 237 4.72 -11.04 7.98
N ASN A 238 5.92 -11.63 7.84
CA ASN A 238 7.16 -10.91 8.08
C ASN A 238 7.32 -9.80 7.04
N TRP A 239 7.13 -10.13 5.76
CA TRP A 239 7.18 -9.13 4.70
C TRP A 239 6.09 -8.06 4.84
N LEU A 240 4.86 -8.44 5.22
CA LEU A 240 3.76 -7.48 5.43
C LEU A 240 4.12 -6.43 6.47
N THR A 241 4.57 -6.88 7.64
CA THR A 241 4.89 -6.00 8.77
C THR A 241 6.16 -5.19 8.54
N GLU A 242 7.16 -5.76 7.86
CA GLU A 242 8.34 -5.02 7.40
C GLU A 242 7.96 -3.92 6.42
N THR A 243 7.09 -4.20 5.46
CA THR A 243 6.60 -3.19 4.50
C THR A 243 5.85 -2.07 5.20
N VAL A 244 4.96 -2.39 6.14
CA VAL A 244 4.25 -1.38 6.94
C VAL A 244 5.24 -0.47 7.68
N ALA A 245 6.27 -1.05 8.30
CA ALA A 245 7.28 -0.28 9.02
C ALA A 245 8.20 0.52 8.08
N HIS A 246 8.64 -0.06 6.96
CA HIS A 246 9.46 0.59 5.93
C HIS A 246 8.77 1.86 5.39
N GLU A 247 7.50 1.73 5.01
CA GLU A 247 6.72 2.84 4.47
C GLU A 247 6.38 3.88 5.55
N TRP A 248 6.16 3.45 6.80
CA TRP A 248 6.02 4.39 7.90
C TRP A 248 7.31 5.21 8.12
N ILE A 249 8.50 4.61 7.98
CA ILE A 249 9.77 5.34 8.07
C ILE A 249 9.87 6.40 6.96
N HIS A 250 9.46 6.11 5.72
CA HIS A 250 9.37 7.14 4.67
C HIS A 250 8.45 8.30 5.07
N ASN A 251 7.28 8.00 5.63
CA ASN A 251 6.34 9.01 6.12
C ASN A 251 6.95 9.85 7.27
N TYR A 252 7.68 9.21 8.19
CA TYR A 252 8.39 9.90 9.26
C TYR A 252 9.53 10.79 8.70
N LEU A 253 10.34 10.25 7.78
CA LEU A 253 11.48 10.94 7.19
C LEU A 253 11.06 12.16 6.36
N THR A 254 9.83 12.18 5.83
CA THR A 254 9.25 13.34 5.13
C THR A 254 9.35 14.63 5.95
N PHE A 255 9.35 14.55 7.29
CA PHE A 255 9.51 15.70 8.19
C PHE A 255 10.98 16.05 8.51
N THR A 256 11.93 15.34 7.91
CA THR A 256 13.37 15.50 8.16
C THR A 256 14.08 16.01 6.90
N PRO A 257 15.29 16.61 7.03
CA PRO A 257 16.09 16.99 5.86
C PRO A 257 16.43 15.84 4.92
N LEU A 258 16.44 14.60 5.43
CA LEU A 258 16.72 13.41 4.63
C LEU A 258 15.56 13.10 3.68
N GLY A 259 14.32 13.03 4.19
CA GLY A 259 13.15 12.76 3.36
C GLY A 259 12.76 13.93 2.44
N ILE A 260 12.91 15.18 2.89
CA ILE A 260 12.68 16.36 2.02
C ILE A 260 13.56 16.33 0.76
N ARG A 261 14.74 15.72 0.86
CA ARG A 261 15.71 15.59 -0.24
C ARG A 261 15.65 14.24 -0.96
N TYR A 262 14.58 13.46 -0.77
CA TYR A 262 14.43 12.13 -1.37
C TYR A 262 14.75 12.13 -2.87
N ASP A 263 14.14 13.02 -3.64
CA ASP A 263 14.33 13.14 -5.09
C ASP A 263 15.46 14.11 -5.51
N ALA A 264 16.28 14.60 -4.57
CA ALA A 264 17.33 15.56 -4.90
C ALA A 264 18.45 14.95 -5.78
N SER A 265 18.67 13.63 -5.67
CA SER A 265 19.59 12.86 -6.53
C SER A 265 19.36 11.35 -6.35
N PRO A 266 19.80 10.50 -7.29
CA PRO A 266 19.76 9.04 -7.12
C PRO A 266 20.41 8.57 -5.81
N GLN A 267 21.51 9.19 -5.39
CA GLN A 267 22.21 8.86 -4.16
C GLN A 267 21.35 9.17 -2.92
N MET A 268 20.65 10.31 -2.89
CA MET A 268 19.75 10.66 -1.79
C MET A 268 18.57 9.70 -1.68
N ARG A 269 18.05 9.25 -2.82
CA ARG A 269 17.03 8.21 -2.88
C ARG A 269 17.55 6.89 -2.30
N THR A 270 18.73 6.44 -2.74
CA THR A 270 19.38 5.23 -2.20
C THR A 270 19.59 5.31 -0.69
N ILE A 271 20.04 6.45 -0.17
CA ILE A 271 20.22 6.64 1.29
C ILE A 271 18.86 6.56 2.00
N ASN A 272 17.80 7.20 1.51
CA ASN A 272 16.46 7.09 2.10
C ASN A 272 15.96 5.65 2.12
N GLU A 273 16.00 4.93 0.99
CA GLU A 273 15.57 3.53 0.93
C GLU A 273 16.38 2.65 1.87
N THR A 274 17.70 2.88 1.97
CA THR A 274 18.55 2.12 2.90
C THR A 274 18.14 2.35 4.35
N VAL A 275 17.82 3.60 4.74
CA VAL A 275 17.34 3.91 6.09
C VAL A 275 15.99 3.25 6.34
N ALA A 276 15.05 3.37 5.39
CA ALA A 276 13.73 2.76 5.47
C ALA A 276 13.81 1.23 5.62
N SER A 277 14.66 0.55 4.83
CA SER A 277 14.83 -0.90 4.93
C SER A 277 15.45 -1.33 6.25
N LEU A 278 16.54 -0.68 6.69
CA LEU A 278 17.21 -1.04 7.95
C LEU A 278 16.31 -0.82 9.17
N ALA A 279 15.61 0.31 9.21
CA ALA A 279 14.71 0.63 10.30
C ALA A 279 13.44 -0.25 10.24
N GLY A 280 12.85 -0.42 9.06
CA GLY A 280 11.67 -1.25 8.82
C GLY A 280 11.88 -2.69 9.25
N GLU A 281 12.99 -3.32 8.83
CA GLU A 281 13.39 -4.66 9.25
C GLU A 281 13.54 -4.76 10.77
N LYS A 282 14.21 -3.76 11.38
CA LYS A 282 14.45 -3.77 12.83
C LYS A 282 13.15 -3.67 13.62
N ILE A 283 12.28 -2.74 13.25
CA ILE A 283 10.99 -2.49 13.91
C ILE A 283 10.07 -3.70 13.76
N SER A 284 9.95 -4.26 12.55
CA SER A 284 9.08 -5.41 12.31
C SER A 284 9.53 -6.64 13.09
N ARG A 285 10.84 -6.95 13.08
CA ARG A 285 11.39 -8.09 13.81
C ARG A 285 11.16 -7.99 15.32
N GLU A 286 11.38 -6.82 15.92
CA GLU A 286 11.13 -6.64 17.35
C GLU A 286 9.64 -6.75 17.69
N MET A 287 8.77 -6.16 16.87
CA MET A 287 7.32 -6.21 17.06
C MET A 287 6.80 -7.66 16.92
N ILE A 288 7.25 -8.40 15.91
CA ILE A 288 6.90 -9.82 15.74
C ILE A 288 7.39 -10.65 16.93
N ALA A 289 8.66 -10.49 17.34
CA ALA A 289 9.21 -11.26 18.44
C ALA A 289 8.45 -11.03 19.76
N ARG A 290 7.92 -9.81 19.97
CA ARG A 290 7.16 -9.43 21.17
C ARG A 290 5.70 -9.86 21.11
N ASP A 291 5.01 -9.58 20.00
CA ASP A 291 3.55 -9.67 19.90
C ASP A 291 3.06 -10.90 19.13
N PHE A 292 3.87 -11.41 18.19
CA PHE A 292 3.51 -12.49 17.26
C PHE A 292 4.60 -13.58 17.19
N PRO A 293 4.97 -14.21 18.33
CA PRO A 293 6.16 -15.06 18.42
C PRO A 293 6.15 -16.28 17.48
N ASP A 294 4.97 -16.77 17.09
CA ASP A 294 4.82 -17.89 16.13
C ASP A 294 5.34 -17.54 14.73
N TYR A 295 5.48 -16.25 14.41
CA TYR A 295 6.02 -15.77 13.13
C TYR A 295 7.47 -15.28 13.24
N ALA A 296 8.09 -15.37 14.42
CA ALA A 296 9.44 -14.89 14.64
C ALA A 296 10.45 -15.69 13.83
N LEU A 297 11.22 -14.99 12.98
CA LEU A 297 12.33 -15.59 12.27
C LEU A 297 13.49 -15.91 13.22
N PRO A 298 14.23 -17.01 12.99
CA PRO A 298 15.43 -17.29 13.75
C PRO A 298 16.44 -16.14 13.61
N LEU A 299 17.17 -15.84 14.69
CA LEU A 299 18.19 -14.79 14.68
C LEU A 299 19.19 -15.06 13.54
N PRO A 300 19.54 -14.04 12.73
CA PRO A 300 20.57 -14.22 11.72
C PRO A 300 21.86 -14.69 12.37
N ALA A 301 22.52 -15.69 11.75
CA ALA A 301 23.79 -16.18 12.25
C ALA A 301 24.79 -15.02 12.41
N PRO A 302 25.67 -15.03 13.43
CA PRO A 302 26.68 -13.99 13.59
C PRO A 302 27.42 -13.82 12.28
N ARG A 303 27.44 -12.59 11.73
CA ARG A 303 28.29 -12.30 10.57
C ARG A 303 29.73 -12.55 11.01
N MET A 304 30.34 -13.64 10.54
CA MET A 304 31.77 -13.86 10.72
C MET A 304 32.46 -12.68 10.05
N ARG A 305 33.10 -11.85 10.87
CA ARG A 305 33.94 -10.73 10.42
C ARG A 305 35.23 -11.24 9.81
#